data_AF-W4S786-F1
#
_entry.id   AF-W4S786-F1
#
_cell.length_a   1.000
_cell.length_b   1.000
_cell.length_c   1.000
_cell.angle_alpha   90.00
_cell.angle_beta   90.00
_cell.angle_gamma   90.00
#
_symmetry.space_group_name_H-M   'P 1'
#
loop_
_entity.id
_entity.type
_entity.pdbx_description
1 polymer ?
#
loop_
_entity_poly.entity_id
_entity_poly.type
_entity_poly.pdbx_seq_one_letter_code
_entity_poly.pdbx_strand_id
1 'polypeptide(L)'
;MADSPAKRHHSRVLAELEAAQRAPHQLMAGATAYEQHMAQLQSDRLRLKQVQSDQGKAALKVQLLPGYVPYLAGVLAGGQGAQDEIVTTCMVWRIDARDYAGALELGAYVLKHELQ
;
A
#
# COMPACT_ATOMS: atom_id res chain seq x y z
N MET A 1 18.52 17.92 4.29
CA MET A 1 17.94 19.22 3.87
C MET A 1 16.45 19.16 4.17
N ALA A 2 15.92 20.09 4.97
CA ALA A 2 14.50 20.10 5.35
C ALA A 2 13.64 20.59 4.17
N ASP A 3 12.56 19.87 3.86
CA ASP A 3 11.64 20.27 2.80
C ASP A 3 10.93 21.58 3.15
N SER A 4 10.98 22.53 2.21
CA SER A 4 10.34 23.83 2.41
C SER A 4 8.81 23.68 2.45
N PRO A 5 8.09 24.52 3.21
CA PRO A 5 6.63 24.51 3.27
C PRO A 5 5.97 24.58 1.90
N ALA A 6 6.57 25.32 0.96
CA ALA A 6 6.11 25.43 -0.41
C ALA A 6 6.21 24.10 -1.18
N LYS A 7 7.29 23.34 -1.00
CA LYS A 7 7.47 22.01 -1.62
C LYS A 7 6.45 20.99 -1.11
N ARG A 8 6.20 21.00 0.21
CA ARG A 8 5.18 20.15 0.84
C ARG A 8 3.78 20.50 0.36
N HIS A 9 3.48 21.79 0.27
CA HIS A 9 2.19 22.27 -0.24
C HIS A 9 1.99 21.90 -1.71
N HIS A 10 3.02 22.11 -2.55
CA HIS A 10 2.99 21.76 -3.96
C HIS A 10 2.78 20.26 -4.18
N SER A 11 3.52 19.41 -3.44
CA SER A 11 3.34 17.96 -3.49
C SER A 11 1.95 17.53 -3.05
N ARG A 12 1.37 18.16 -2.02
CA ARG A 12 0.01 17.90 -1.55
C ARG A 12 -1.03 18.28 -2.60
N VAL A 13 -0.94 19.47 -3.19
CA VAL A 13 -1.89 19.97 -4.20
C VAL A 13 -1.83 19.13 -5.47
N LEU A 14 -0.65 18.74 -5.92
CA LEU A 14 -0.51 17.85 -7.08
C LEU A 14 -1.13 16.48 -6.81
N ALA A 15 -0.91 15.90 -5.63
CA ALA A 15 -1.52 14.63 -5.25
C ALA A 15 -3.06 14.70 -5.17
N GLU A 16 -3.61 15.81 -4.67
CA GLU A 16 -5.07 16.07 -4.63
C GLU A 16 -5.66 16.19 -6.04
N LEU A 17 -5.00 16.92 -6.94
CA LEU A 17 -5.42 17.07 -8.34
C LEU A 17 -5.31 15.76 -9.14
N GLU A 18 -4.26 14.98 -8.91
CA GLU A 18 -4.07 13.67 -9.53
C GLU A 18 -5.05 12.63 -9.00
N ALA A 19 -5.49 12.73 -7.75
CA ALA A 19 -6.53 11.86 -7.19
C ALA A 19 -7.91 12.18 -7.78
N ALA A 20 -8.19 13.46 -8.07
CA ALA A 20 -9.45 13.92 -8.65
C ALA A 20 -9.64 13.55 -10.14
N GLN A 21 -8.56 13.35 -10.89
CA GLN A 21 -8.60 13.05 -12.33
C GLN A 21 -8.71 11.55 -12.67
N ARG A 22 -8.83 10.68 -11.67
CA ARG A 22 -8.82 9.23 -11.86
C ARG A 22 -10.20 8.68 -12.19
N ALA A 23 -10.46 8.48 -13.48
CA ALA A 23 -11.50 7.55 -13.90
C ALA A 23 -11.10 6.11 -13.52
N PRO A 24 -12.05 5.20 -13.22
CA PRO A 24 -11.78 3.86 -12.71
C PRO A 24 -10.90 2.98 -13.60
N HIS A 25 -10.60 3.37 -14.85
CA HIS A 25 -9.89 2.56 -15.84
C HIS A 25 -8.72 3.26 -16.56
N GLN A 26 -8.21 4.40 -16.06
CA GLN A 26 -7.01 5.01 -16.66
C GLN A 26 -5.74 4.66 -15.88
N LEU A 27 -4.81 3.99 -16.55
CA LEU A 27 -3.46 3.71 -16.07
C LEU A 27 -2.70 5.04 -15.87
N MET A 28 -2.12 5.17 -14.69
CA MET A 28 -1.91 6.41 -13.95
C MET A 28 -0.50 6.99 -14.12
N ALA A 29 -0.33 8.29 -13.85
CA ALA A 29 0.95 8.83 -13.37
C ALA A 29 1.49 8.11 -12.11
N GLY A 30 0.63 7.37 -11.40
CA GLY A 30 0.94 6.42 -10.33
C GLY A 30 1.22 4.98 -10.76
N ALA A 31 1.28 4.67 -12.06
CA ALA A 31 1.75 3.37 -12.55
C ALA A 31 3.17 3.10 -12.05
N THR A 32 4.04 4.11 -12.02
CA THR A 32 5.42 3.98 -11.53
C THR A 32 5.49 3.63 -10.04
N ALA A 33 4.69 4.29 -9.19
CA ALA A 33 4.65 3.98 -7.76
C ALA A 33 4.04 2.60 -7.49
N TYR A 34 2.94 2.27 -8.18
CA TYR A 34 2.32 0.93 -8.10
C TYR A 34 3.29 -0.16 -8.58
N GLU A 35 3.93 0.02 -9.74
CA GLU A 35 4.90 -0.91 -10.32
C GLU A 35 6.12 -1.10 -9.40
N GLN A 36 6.63 -0.02 -8.81
CA GLN A 36 7.73 -0.10 -7.83
C GLN A 36 7.32 -0.91 -6.60
N HIS A 37 6.16 -0.63 -6.02
CA HIS A 37 5.68 -1.39 -4.86
C HIS A 37 5.28 -2.83 -5.21
N MET A 38 4.86 -3.09 -6.45
CA MET A 38 4.60 -4.43 -6.96
C MET A 38 5.91 -5.22 -7.11
N ALA A 39 6.96 -4.62 -7.66
CA ALA A 39 8.29 -5.22 -7.74
C ALA A 39 8.85 -5.50 -6.33
N GLN A 40 8.67 -4.55 -5.40
CA GLN A 40 9.01 -4.75 -3.99
C GLN A 40 8.24 -5.94 -3.38
N LEU A 41 6.93 -6.03 -3.62
CA LEU A 41 6.09 -7.13 -3.16
C LEU A 41 6.52 -8.49 -3.72
N GLN A 42 6.91 -8.55 -4.99
CA GLN A 42 7.44 -9.76 -5.60
C GLN A 42 8.76 -10.19 -4.93
N SER A 43 9.68 -9.25 -4.73
CA SER A 43 10.95 -9.51 -4.02
C SER A 43 10.71 -10.01 -2.59
N ASP A 44 9.80 -9.37 -1.86
CA ASP A 44 9.48 -9.73 -0.49
C ASP A 44 8.75 -11.07 -0.36
N ARG A 45 7.90 -11.43 -1.33
CA ARG A 45 7.32 -12.78 -1.44
C ARG A 45 8.39 -13.84 -1.66
N LEU A 46 9.42 -13.57 -2.47
CA LEU A 46 10.55 -14.49 -2.63
C LEU A 46 11.33 -14.65 -1.33
N ARG A 47 11.58 -13.56 -0.59
CA ARG A 47 12.21 -13.62 0.73
C ARG A 47 11.39 -14.46 1.72
N LEU A 48 10.08 -14.28 1.75
CA LEU A 48 9.18 -15.09 2.59
C LEU A 48 9.22 -16.58 2.23
N LYS A 49 9.35 -16.94 0.94
CA LYS A 49 9.48 -18.34 0.51
C LYS A 49 10.78 -18.99 1.00
N GLN A 50 11.85 -18.23 1.24
CA GLN A 50 13.10 -18.77 1.78
C GLN A 50 13.02 -19.09 3.27
N VAL A 51 12.03 -18.54 3.99
CA VAL A 51 11.84 -18.80 5.42
C VAL A 51 10.98 -20.04 5.61
N GLN A 52 11.49 -21.03 6.35
CA GLN A 52 10.80 -22.31 6.53
C GLN A 52 9.72 -22.28 7.62
N SER A 53 9.95 -21.56 8.72
CA SER A 53 9.01 -21.52 9.85
C SER A 53 7.95 -20.45 9.70
N ASP A 54 6.73 -20.74 10.12
CA ASP A 54 5.62 -19.77 10.09
C ASP A 54 5.87 -18.60 11.03
N GLN A 55 6.45 -18.87 12.21
CA GLN A 55 6.87 -17.80 13.13
C GLN A 55 7.95 -16.90 12.50
N GLY A 56 8.88 -17.48 11.74
CA GLY A 56 9.89 -16.72 11.00
C GLY A 56 9.27 -15.85 9.91
N LYS A 57 8.30 -16.39 9.16
CA LYS A 57 7.55 -15.62 8.15
C LYS A 57 6.77 -14.47 8.79
N ALA A 58 6.12 -14.70 9.93
CA ALA A 58 5.42 -13.66 10.67
C ALA A 58 6.38 -12.55 11.13
N ALA A 59 7.54 -12.92 11.69
CA ALA A 59 8.56 -11.96 12.09
C ALA A 59 9.10 -11.15 10.89
N LEU A 60 9.28 -11.79 9.73
CA LEU A 60 9.68 -11.09 8.52
C LEU A 60 8.59 -10.12 8.04
N LYS A 61 7.31 -10.51 8.04
CA LYS A 61 6.19 -9.62 7.66
C LYS A 61 6.15 -8.35 8.52
N VAL A 62 6.38 -8.47 9.83
CA VAL A 62 6.50 -7.31 10.75
C VAL A 62 7.58 -6.33 10.29
N GLN A 63 8.72 -6.83 9.81
CA GLN A 63 9.83 -5.98 9.33
C GLN A 63 9.54 -5.33 7.97
N LEU A 64 8.75 -5.99 7.11
CA LEU A 64 8.47 -5.53 5.75
C LEU A 64 7.33 -4.50 5.70
N LEU A 65 6.28 -4.70 6.50
CA LEU A 65 5.07 -3.88 6.51
C LEU A 65 5.31 -2.35 6.60
N PRO A 66 6.28 -1.84 7.39
CA PRO A 66 6.58 -0.41 7.42
C PRO A 66 6.91 0.20 6.05
N GLY A 67 7.50 -0.58 5.13
CA GLY A 67 7.82 -0.12 3.78
C GLY A 67 6.60 0.15 2.90
N TYR A 68 5.44 -0.43 3.24
CA TYR A 68 4.19 -0.26 2.50
C TYR A 68 3.29 0.85 3.08
N VAL A 69 3.56 1.31 4.30
CA VAL A 69 2.70 2.30 4.99
C VAL A 69 2.49 3.58 4.16
N PRO A 70 3.53 4.21 3.56
CA PRO A 70 3.32 5.43 2.76
C PRO A 70 2.43 5.20 1.54
N TYR A 71 2.58 4.05 0.89
CA TYR A 71 1.79 3.67 -0.27
C TYR A 71 0.32 3.47 0.12
N LEU A 72 0.07 2.64 1.14
CA LEU A 72 -1.27 2.34 1.64
C LEU A 72 -2.01 3.60 2.10
N ALA A 73 -1.32 4.50 2.80
CA ALA A 73 -1.90 5.78 3.21
C ALA A 73 -2.33 6.63 2.00
N GLY A 74 -1.53 6.65 0.93
CA GLY A 74 -1.86 7.33 -0.31
C GLY A 74 -3.08 6.72 -1.02
N VAL A 75 -3.18 5.40 -1.04
CA VAL A 75 -4.35 4.69 -1.63
C VAL A 75 -5.62 4.97 -0.84
N LEU A 76 -5.57 4.84 0.50
CA LEU A 76 -6.72 5.11 1.37
C LEU A 76 -7.18 6.57 1.27
N ALA A 77 -6.25 7.52 1.20
CA ALA A 77 -6.56 8.94 1.01
C ALA A 77 -7.19 9.23 -0.36
N GLY A 78 -6.74 8.53 -1.41
CA GLY A 78 -7.27 8.68 -2.77
C GLY A 78 -8.70 8.16 -2.90
N GLY A 79 -9.07 7.10 -2.18
CA GLY A 79 -10.48 6.68 -2.03
C GLY A 79 -11.18 6.16 -3.29
N GLN A 80 -10.44 5.86 -4.36
CA GLN A 80 -11.02 5.55 -5.68
C GLN A 80 -11.44 4.08 -5.86
N GLY A 81 -11.06 3.17 -4.96
CA GLY A 81 -11.45 1.76 -5.06
C GLY A 81 -10.87 1.01 -6.25
N ALA A 82 -9.73 1.44 -6.78
CA ALA A 82 -9.03 0.69 -7.82
C ALA A 82 -8.57 -0.68 -7.28
N GLN A 83 -8.61 -1.71 -8.12
CA GLN A 83 -8.03 -3.00 -7.77
C GLN A 83 -6.54 -2.85 -7.48
N ASP A 84 -6.14 -3.29 -6.29
CA ASP A 84 -4.79 -3.12 -5.77
C ASP A 84 -4.38 -4.34 -4.95
N GLU A 85 -3.53 -5.18 -5.55
CA GLU A 85 -3.02 -6.40 -4.91
C GLU A 85 -2.13 -6.09 -3.70
N ILE A 86 -1.50 -4.91 -3.65
CA ILE A 86 -0.67 -4.51 -2.51
C ILE A 86 -1.55 -4.27 -1.29
N VAL A 87 -2.72 -3.64 -1.47
CA VAL A 87 -3.70 -3.42 -0.40
C VAL A 87 -4.18 -4.75 0.18
N THR A 88 -4.66 -5.67 -0.66
CA THR A 88 -5.20 -6.95 -0.20
C THR A 88 -4.10 -7.83 0.42
N THR A 89 -2.89 -7.84 -0.15
CA THR A 89 -1.77 -8.59 0.42
C THR A 89 -1.32 -8.02 1.76
N CYS A 90 -1.19 -6.69 1.87
CA CYS A 90 -0.79 -6.05 3.12
C CYS A 90 -1.84 -6.23 4.22
N MET A 91 -3.13 -6.25 3.88
CA MET A 91 -4.20 -6.58 4.81
C MET A 91 -3.97 -7.95 5.47
N VAL A 92 -3.71 -8.99 4.65
CA VAL A 92 -3.44 -10.34 5.17
C VAL A 92 -2.14 -10.36 5.98
N TRP A 93 -1.08 -9.72 5.50
CA TRP A 93 0.20 -9.70 6.22
C TRP A 93 0.11 -9.00 7.57
N ARG A 94 -0.73 -7.96 7.71
CA ARG A 94 -0.99 -7.32 9.00
C ARG A 94 -1.66 -8.28 10.00
N ILE A 95 -2.54 -9.16 9.54
CA ILE A 95 -3.12 -10.21 10.39
C ILE A 95 -2.02 -11.17 10.87
N ASP A 96 -1.15 -11.61 9.97
CA ASP A 96 -0.01 -12.48 10.32
C ASP A 96 0.94 -11.82 11.33
N ALA A 97 1.12 -10.51 11.20
CA ALA A 97 1.92 -9.66 12.09
C ALA A 97 1.21 -9.28 13.40
N ARG A 98 -0.04 -9.72 13.61
CA ARG A 98 -0.91 -9.36 14.75
C ARG A 98 -1.24 -7.86 14.84
N ASP A 99 -1.08 -7.12 13.75
CA ASP A 99 -1.55 -5.75 13.61
C ASP A 99 -3.00 -5.75 13.11
N TYR A 100 -3.92 -6.12 14.01
CA TYR A 100 -5.33 -6.23 13.67
C TYR A 100 -5.97 -4.87 13.38
N ALA A 101 -5.51 -3.81 14.02
CA ALA A 101 -6.04 -2.47 13.79
C ALA A 101 -5.78 -2.01 12.36
N GLY A 102 -4.54 -2.13 11.88
CA GLY A 102 -4.23 -1.80 10.49
C GLY A 102 -4.84 -2.77 9.49
N ALA A 103 -4.99 -4.05 9.83
CA ALA A 103 -5.68 -5.00 8.97
C ALA A 103 -7.17 -4.63 8.79
N LEU A 104 -7.86 -4.22 9.86
CA LEU A 104 -9.26 -3.82 9.81
C LEU A 104 -9.46 -2.51 9.05
N GLU A 105 -8.53 -1.56 9.15
CA GLU A 105 -8.55 -0.34 8.32
C GLU A 105 -8.51 -0.66 6.83
N LEU A 106 -7.59 -1.54 6.41
CA LEU A 106 -7.50 -2.00 5.02
C LEU A 106 -8.73 -2.85 4.64
N GLY A 107 -9.22 -3.69 5.54
CA GLY A 107 -10.41 -4.52 5.33
C GLY A 107 -11.67 -3.69 5.11
N ALA A 108 -11.86 -2.60 5.86
CA ALA A 108 -12.97 -1.68 5.65
C ALA A 108 -12.92 -1.05 4.25
N TYR A 109 -11.73 -0.70 3.76
CA TYR A 109 -11.54 -0.19 2.41
C TYR A 109 -11.83 -1.24 1.34
N VAL A 110 -11.29 -2.46 1.50
CA VAL A 110 -11.53 -3.61 0.60
C VAL A 110 -13.02 -3.89 0.46
N LEU A 111 -13.76 -3.94 1.58
CA LEU A 111 -15.20 -4.19 1.58
C LEU A 111 -15.99 -3.04 0.96
N LYS A 112 -15.64 -1.78 1.30
CA LYS A 112 -16.33 -0.59 0.77
C LYS A 112 -16.26 -0.51 -0.76
N HIS A 113 -15.16 -0.99 -1.34
CA HIS A 113 -14.88 -0.89 -2.77
C HIS A 113 -14.99 -2.24 -3.51
N GLU A 114 -15.49 -3.29 -2.83
CA GLU A 114 -15.67 -4.64 -3.39
C GLU A 114 -14.40 -5.18 -4.09
N LEU A 115 -13.24 -4.92 -3.50
CA LEU A 115 -11.97 -5.40 -4.05
C LEU A 115 -11.93 -6.94 -3.92
N GLN A 116 -11.65 -7.63 -5.03
CA GLN A 116 -11.57 -9.09 -5.11
C GLN A 116 -10.13 -9.59 -5.10
#